data_AF-A0A956D1M9-F1
#
_entry.id   AF-A0A956D1M9-F1
#
_cell.length_a   1.000
_cell.length_b   1.000
_cell.length_c   1.000
_cell.angle_alpha   90.00
_cell.angle_beta   90.00
_cell.angle_gamma   90.00
#
_symmetry.space_group_name_H-M   'P 1'
#
loop_
_entity.id
_entity.type
_entity.pdbx_description
1 polymer ?
#
loop_
_entity_poly.entity_id
_entity_poly.type
_entity_poly.pdbx_seq_one_letter_code
_entity_poly.pdbx_strand_id
1 'polypeptide(L)'
;FYLATSGGAEVSRVLVSGGTANIRALLDAIERRCRVPVEPLDPLRVAQPEGKRVDMALLQARAAQASVAMGLALRKEKEKRQ
;
A
#
# COMPACT_ATOMS: atom_id res chain seq x y z
N PHE A 1 12.42 -12.98 11.54
CA PHE A 1 11.30 -13.85 11.97
C PHE A 1 10.52 -14.43 10.80
N TYR A 2 9.91 -13.65 9.88
CA TYR A 2 9.13 -14.20 8.76
C TYR A 2 9.81 -15.33 7.95
N LEU A 3 11.02 -15.07 7.43
CA LEU A 3 11.77 -16.06 6.63
C LEU A 3 12.14 -17.35 7.38
N ALA A 4 12.19 -17.32 8.71
CA ALA A 4 12.50 -18.49 9.52
C ALA A 4 11.28 -19.41 9.74
N THR A 5 10.07 -18.92 9.44
CA THR A 5 8.79 -19.60 9.74
C THR A 5 7.90 -19.80 8.52
N SER A 6 8.14 -19.08 7.43
CA SER A 6 7.50 -19.30 6.14
C SER A 6 8.23 -20.43 5.42
N GLY A 7 7.60 -21.59 5.22
CA GLY A 7 8.20 -22.80 4.62
C GLY A 7 8.72 -22.67 3.19
N GLY A 8 9.74 -21.85 2.96
CA GLY A 8 10.51 -21.75 1.72
C GLY A 8 10.00 -20.73 0.68
N ALA A 9 8.99 -19.91 0.97
CA ALA A 9 8.55 -18.89 0.01
C ALA A 9 9.54 -17.70 -0.02
N GLU A 10 10.19 -17.50 -1.16
CA GLU A 10 11.00 -16.29 -1.39
C GLU A 10 10.11 -15.05 -1.51
N VAL A 11 10.53 -13.95 -0.88
CA VAL A 11 9.85 -12.66 -0.99
C VAL A 11 10.24 -12.03 -2.33
N SER A 12 9.27 -11.83 -3.23
CA SER A 12 9.53 -11.27 -4.56
C SER A 12 9.50 -9.74 -4.64
N ARG A 13 8.81 -9.08 -3.69
CA ARG A 13 8.80 -7.60 -3.55
C ARG A 13 8.42 -7.17 -2.14
N VAL A 14 8.71 -5.91 -1.82
CA VAL A 14 8.22 -5.23 -0.62
C VAL A 14 7.30 -4.08 -1.02
N LEU A 15 6.11 -4.04 -0.44
CA LEU A 15 5.18 -2.91 -0.55
C LEU A 15 5.25 -2.07 0.72
N VAL A 16 5.40 -0.75 0.57
CA VAL A 16 5.50 0.17 1.71
C VAL A 16 4.24 1.04 1.81
N SER A 17 3.64 1.09 2.99
CA SER A 17 2.49 1.95 3.31
C SER A 17 2.79 2.88 4.49
N GLY A 18 1.88 3.81 4.78
CA GLY A 18 2.01 4.82 5.84
C GLY A 18 2.61 6.14 5.33
N GLY A 19 2.71 7.14 6.21
CA GLY A 19 3.19 8.49 5.84
C GLY A 19 4.66 8.53 5.43
N THR A 20 5.49 7.71 6.07
CA THR A 20 6.92 7.63 5.80
C THR A 20 7.23 6.95 4.46
N ALA A 21 6.26 6.26 3.84
CA ALA A 21 6.42 5.66 2.51
C ALA A 21 6.67 6.71 1.40
N ASN A 22 6.39 7.99 1.67
CA ASN A 22 6.68 9.09 0.75
C ASN A 22 8.16 9.53 0.76
N ILE A 23 8.97 9.05 1.72
CA ILE A 23 10.40 9.38 1.79
C ILE A 23 11.17 8.47 0.84
N ARG A 24 11.56 8.98 -0.33
CA ARG A 24 12.26 8.17 -1.34
C ARG A 24 13.53 7.49 -0.81
N ALA A 25 14.33 8.22 -0.03
CA ALA A 25 15.56 7.70 0.56
C ALA A 25 15.33 6.49 1.49
N LEU A 26 14.16 6.39 2.14
CA LEU A 26 13.79 5.25 2.95
C LEU A 26 13.56 4.01 2.07
N LEU A 27 12.82 4.16 0.97
CA LEU A 27 12.55 3.07 0.03
C LEU A 27 13.84 2.54 -0.57
N ASP A 28 14.73 3.43 -1.02
CA ASP A 28 16.02 3.03 -1.58
C ASP A 28 16.90 2.32 -0.53
N ALA A 29 16.84 2.74 0.74
CA ALA A 29 17.56 2.08 1.82
C ALA A 29 17.03 0.67 2.12
N ILE A 30 15.71 0.49 2.11
CA ILE A 30 15.06 -0.82 2.26
C ILE A 30 15.43 -1.71 1.08
N GLU A 31 15.38 -1.19 -0.15
CA GLU A 31 15.69 -1.95 -1.38
C GLU A 31 17.12 -2.47 -1.38
N ARG A 32 18.09 -1.61 -1.06
CA ARG A 32 19.50 -2.02 -0.92
C ARG A 32 19.69 -3.11 0.13
N ARG A 33 18.92 -3.06 1.23
CA ARG A 33 19.04 -4.01 2.34
C ARG A 33 18.36 -5.34 2.04
N CYS A 34 17.19 -5.31 1.44
CA CYS A 34 16.36 -6.48 1.17
C CYS A 34 16.70 -7.17 -0.16
N ARG A 35 17.37 -6.47 -1.09
CA ARG A 35 17.73 -6.98 -2.44
C ARG A 35 16.54 -7.46 -3.25
N VAL A 36 15.37 -6.88 -3.00
CA VAL A 36 14.13 -7.13 -3.73
C VAL A 36 13.47 -5.79 -4.04
N PRO A 37 12.70 -5.67 -5.13
CA PRO A 37 12.03 -4.43 -5.48
C PRO A 37 11.18 -3.89 -4.34
N VAL A 38 11.29 -2.58 -4.07
CA VAL A 38 10.52 -1.88 -3.04
C VAL A 38 9.71 -0.76 -3.68
N GLU A 39 8.39 -0.77 -3.49
CA GLU A 39 7.51 0.24 -4.06
C GLU A 39 6.45 0.72 -3.05
N PRO A 40 5.98 1.97 -3.16
CA PRO A 40 4.83 2.44 -2.39
C PRO A 40 3.58 1.62 -2.75
N LEU A 41 2.80 1.26 -1.74
CA LEU A 41 1.49 0.67 -1.94
C LEU A 41 0.51 1.74 -2.45
N ASP A 42 -0.08 1.50 -3.62
CA ASP A 42 -1.20 2.26 -4.13
C ASP A 42 -2.52 1.49 -3.92
N PRO A 43 -3.32 1.83 -2.89
CA PRO A 43 -4.61 1.19 -2.63
C PRO A 43 -5.72 1.63 -3.61
N LEU A 44 -5.54 2.71 -4.37
CA LEU A 44 -6.55 3.24 -5.29
C LEU A 44 -6.69 2.36 -6.54
N ARG A 45 -5.70 1.51 -6.81
CA ARG A 45 -5.76 0.48 -7.86
C ARG A 45 -6.83 -0.57 -7.61
N VAL A 46 -7.23 -0.79 -6.35
CA VAL A 46 -8.24 -1.78 -5.97
C VAL A 46 -9.64 -1.21 -6.10
N ALA A 47 -9.81 0.07 -5.73
CA ALA A 47 -11.07 0.80 -5.90
C ALA A 47 -10.75 2.29 -6.11
N GLN A 48 -11.23 2.84 -7.22
CA GLN A 48 -11.08 4.26 -7.51
C GLN A 48 -12.26 5.04 -6.92
N PRO A 49 -12.01 6.03 -6.04
CA PRO A 49 -13.05 6.92 -5.55
C PRO A 49 -13.67 7.76 -6.67
N GLU A 50 -14.91 8.17 -6.49
CA GLU A 50 -15.60 9.02 -7.47
C GLU A 50 -14.97 10.42 -7.51
N GLY A 51 -14.29 10.75 -8.61
CA GLY A 51 -13.48 11.96 -8.77
C GLY A 51 -14.23 13.30 -8.69
N LYS A 52 -15.57 13.32 -8.70
CA LYS A 52 -16.35 14.54 -8.46
C LYS A 52 -16.47 14.91 -6.98
N ARG A 53 -16.27 13.94 -6.08
CA ARG A 53 -16.41 14.14 -4.63
C ARG A 53 -15.06 14.19 -3.90
N VAL A 54 -13.98 13.84 -4.59
CA VAL A 54 -12.66 13.66 -4.01
C VAL A 54 -11.61 14.30 -4.90
N ASP A 55 -10.74 15.11 -4.31
CA ASP A 55 -9.54 15.59 -4.97
C ASP A 55 -8.58 14.42 -5.20
N MET A 56 -8.55 13.94 -6.44
CA MET A 56 -7.74 12.80 -6.84
C MET A 56 -6.24 13.08 -6.78
N ALA A 57 -5.81 14.32 -6.99
CA ALA A 57 -4.39 14.68 -6.92
C ALA A 57 -3.90 14.65 -5.48
N LEU A 58 -4.68 15.22 -4.56
CA LEU A 58 -4.38 15.16 -3.13
C LEU A 58 -4.40 13.72 -2.61
N LEU A 59 -5.37 12.92 -3.06
CA LEU A 59 -5.47 11.53 -2.66
C LEU A 59 -4.30 10.69 -3.19
N GLN A 60 -3.90 10.88 -4.45
CA GLN A 60 -2.76 10.17 -5.04
C GLN A 60 -1.45 10.49 -4.30
N ALA A 61 -1.25 11.76 -3.92
CA ALA A 61 -0.09 12.20 -3.14
C ALA A 61 -0.02 11.58 -1.73
N ARG A 62 -1.14 11.03 -1.25
CA ARG A 62 -1.29 10.40 0.08
C ARG A 62 -1.71 8.93 -0.02
N ALA A 63 -1.59 8.32 -1.18
CA ALA A 63 -2.13 6.99 -1.46
C ALA A 63 -1.61 5.94 -0.45
N ALA A 64 -0.31 5.96 -0.17
CA ALA A 64 0.31 5.03 0.79
C ALA A 64 -0.22 5.19 2.23
N GLN A 65 -0.69 6.38 2.62
CA GLN A 65 -1.32 6.63 3.94
C GLN A 65 -2.76 6.13 3.98
N ALA A 66 -3.45 6.11 2.84
CA ALA A 66 -4.85 5.76 2.73
C ALA A 66 -5.11 4.25 2.80
N SER A 67 -4.09 3.39 2.81
CA SER A 67 -4.24 1.93 2.70
C SER A 67 -5.20 1.31 3.72
N VAL A 68 -5.14 1.74 4.98
CA VAL A 68 -6.05 1.24 6.02
C VAL A 68 -7.47 1.77 5.82
N ALA A 69 -7.61 3.08 5.54
CA ALA A 69 -8.91 3.70 5.29
C ALA A 69 -9.63 3.07 4.09
N MET A 70 -8.90 2.79 3.02
CA MET A 70 -9.41 2.08 1.84
C MET A 70 -9.86 0.66 2.19
N GLY A 71 -9.07 -0.09 2.98
CA GLY A 71 -9.47 -1.42 3.45
C GLY A 71 -10.76 -1.41 4.27
N LEU A 72 -10.94 -0.41 5.14
CA LEU A 72 -12.18 -0.23 5.92
C LEU A 72 -13.38 0.12 5.03
N ALA A 73 -13.18 0.97 4.02
CA ALA A 73 -14.23 1.32 3.06
C ALA A 73 -14.68 0.10 2.24
N LEU A 74 -13.73 -0.72 1.78
CA LEU A 74 -14.02 -1.97 1.05
C LEU A 74 -14.82 -2.97 1.90
N ARG A 75 -14.56 -3.03 3.22
CA ARG A 75 -15.36 -3.87 4.13
C ARG A 75 -16.83 -3.43 4.15
N LYS A 76 -17.07 -2.12 4.27
CA LYS A 76 -18.42 -1.55 4.31
C LYS A 76 -19.21 -1.82 3.02
N GLU A 77 -18.56 -1.84 1.86
CA GLU A 77 -19.23 -2.20 0.61
C GLU A 77 -19.68 -3.66 0.59
N LYS A 78 -18.85 -4.58 1.12
CA LYS A 78 -19.21 -5.99 1.21
C LYS A 78 -20.43 -6.21 2.12
N GLU A 79 -20.48 -5.51 3.26
CA GLU A 79 -21.61 -5.57 4.21
C GLU A 79 -22.92 -5.00 3.63
N LYS A 80 -22.86 -4.01 2.73
CA LYS A 80 -24.06 -3.42 2.08
C LYS A 80 -24.67 -4.29 0.98
N ARG A 81 -23.92 -5.23 0.42
CA ARG A 81 -24.36 -6.10 -0.69
C ARG A 81 -24.96 -7.43 -0.21
N GLN A 82 -24.93 -7.69 1.10
CA GLN A 82 -25.61 -8.81 1.75
C GLN A 82 -26.90 -8.33 2.41
#